data_AF-A0A1B7ILD9-F1
#
_entry.id   AF-A0A1B7ILD9-F1
#
_cell.length_a   1.000
_cell.length_b   1.000
_cell.length_c   1.000
_cell.angle_alpha   90.00
_cell.angle_beta   90.00
_cell.angle_gamma   90.00
#
_symmetry.space_group_name_H-M   'P 1'
#
loop_
_entity.id
_entity.type
_entity.pdbx_description
1 polymer ?
#
loop_
_entity_poly.entity_id
_entity_poly.type
_entity_poly.pdbx_seq_one_letter_code
_entity_poly.pdbx_strand_id
1 'polypeptide(L)'
;MQHISIGNALGAFMTQNGAVLVCTLAPELMGINKLPASVSELAIRRATHYLGEALRDYLVTGPEIHYTAENSDILTAIGFRPEKASRADNQQKYTPAQNHVYAHQQQPPANNRPEIPAI
;
A
#
# COMPACT_ATOMS: atom_id res chain seq x y z
N MET A 1 0.27 -5.92 0.21
CA MET A 1 -0.46 -6.13 -1.05
C MET A 1 -0.80 -4.81 -1.74
N GLN A 2 -1.64 -3.94 -1.16
CA GLN A 2 -2.06 -2.66 -1.80
C GLN A 2 -0.89 -1.72 -2.16
N HIS A 3 0.09 -1.52 -1.28
CA HIS A 3 1.23 -0.63 -1.54
C HIS A 3 2.14 -1.10 -2.70
N ILE A 4 2.30 -2.41 -2.87
CA ILE A 4 3.13 -2.98 -3.95
C ILE A 4 2.40 -2.83 -5.30
N SER A 5 1.08 -3.06 -5.30
CA SER A 5 0.23 -2.86 -6.47
C SER A 5 0.24 -1.40 -6.96
N ILE A 6 0.15 -0.43 -6.05
CA ILE A 6 0.26 1.00 -6.39
C ILE A 6 1.64 1.33 -6.97
N GLY A 7 2.72 0.83 -6.37
CA GLY A 7 4.08 1.06 -6.86
C GLY A 7 4.30 0.54 -8.29
N ASN A 8 3.85 -0.68 -8.56
CA ASN A 8 3.95 -1.29 -9.89
C ASN A 8 3.11 -0.53 -10.94
N ALA A 9 1.86 -0.19 -10.60
CA ALA A 9 0.97 0.56 -11.48
C ALA A 9 1.53 1.97 -11.79
N LEU A 10 2.06 2.67 -10.79
CA LEU A 10 2.72 3.96 -10.99
C LEU A 10 4.00 3.81 -11.81
N GLY A 11 4.77 2.74 -11.63
CA GLY A 11 5.94 2.43 -12.46
C GLY A 11 5.58 2.23 -13.93
N ALA A 12 4.52 1.46 -14.22
CA ALA A 12 4.00 1.28 -15.57
C ALA A 12 3.49 2.60 -16.17
N PHE A 13 2.73 3.37 -15.39
CA PHE A 13 2.27 4.70 -15.78
C PHE A 13 3.43 5.63 -16.13
N MET A 14 4.49 5.67 -15.32
CA MET A 14 5.68 6.48 -15.57
C MET A 14 6.46 5.99 -16.79
N THR A 15 6.44 4.69 -17.08
CA THR A 15 7.07 4.15 -18.30
C THR A 15 6.34 4.64 -19.56
N GLN A 16 5.01 4.72 -19.52
CA GLN A 16 4.21 5.15 -20.67
C GLN A 16 4.11 6.67 -20.81
N ASN A 17 3.94 7.39 -19.70
CA ASN A 17 3.59 8.81 -19.68
C ASN A 17 4.64 9.72 -19.02
N GLY A 18 5.72 9.14 -18.46
CA GLY A 18 6.67 9.86 -17.64
C GLY A 18 7.41 10.97 -18.38
N ALA A 19 7.73 10.77 -19.67
CA ALA A 19 8.38 11.81 -20.48
C ALA A 19 7.49 13.06 -20.59
N VAL A 20 6.20 12.88 -20.90
CA VAL A 20 5.24 13.98 -20.99
C VAL A 20 5.06 14.64 -19.64
N LEU A 21 4.91 13.86 -18.57
CA LEU A 21 4.75 14.38 -17.22
C LEU A 21 5.95 15.24 -16.77
N VAL A 22 7.17 14.76 -17.00
CA VAL A 22 8.39 15.51 -16.65
C VAL A 22 8.53 16.77 -17.50
N CYS A 23 8.17 16.73 -18.79
CA CYS A 23 8.15 17.92 -19.65
C CYS A 23 7.14 18.97 -19.18
N THR A 24 5.94 18.56 -18.75
CA THR A 24 4.95 19.48 -18.17
C THR A 24 5.46 20.15 -16.89
N LEU A 25 6.23 19.40 -16.09
CA LEU A 25 6.85 19.88 -14.85
C LEU A 25 8.26 20.48 -15.07
N ALA A 26 8.66 20.71 -16.33
CA ALA A 26 9.99 21.23 -16.66
C ALA A 26 10.38 22.52 -15.90
N PRO A 27 9.48 23.50 -15.65
CA PRO A 27 9.85 24.70 -14.89
C PRO A 27 10.45 24.41 -13.51
N GLU A 28 10.02 23.33 -12.85
CA GLU A 28 10.58 22.92 -11.55
C GLU A 28 11.72 21.90 -11.70
N LEU A 29 11.69 21.05 -12.73
CA LEU A 29 12.59 19.90 -12.87
C LEU A 29 13.79 20.13 -13.80
N MET A 30 13.82 21.25 -14.53
CA MET A 30 14.87 21.51 -15.52
C MET A 30 16.24 21.56 -14.85
N GLY A 31 17.15 20.71 -15.34
CA GLY A 31 18.52 20.65 -14.83
C GLY A 31 18.67 20.03 -13.45
N ILE A 32 17.65 19.36 -12.90
CA ILE A 32 17.66 18.75 -11.56
C ILE A 32 18.85 17.80 -11.32
N ASN A 33 19.34 17.16 -12.38
CA ASN A 33 20.50 16.25 -12.37
C ASN A 33 21.83 16.97 -12.07
N LYS A 34 21.87 18.30 -12.21
CA LYS A 34 23.04 19.16 -12.00
C LYS A 34 22.95 19.98 -10.72
N LEU A 35 21.81 19.92 -10.01
CA LEU A 35 21.56 20.71 -8.81
C LEU A 35 22.08 20.00 -7.56
N PRO A 36 22.51 20.75 -6.53
CA PRO A 36 22.85 20.17 -5.23
C PRO A 36 21.62 19.55 -4.58
N ALA A 37 21.83 18.51 -3.76
CA ALA A 37 20.76 17.67 -3.21
C ALA A 37 19.63 18.45 -2.54
N SER A 38 19.93 19.52 -1.80
CA SER A 38 18.93 20.37 -1.14
C SER A 38 18.02 21.12 -2.12
N VAL A 39 18.57 21.56 -3.25
CA VAL A 39 17.82 22.25 -4.30
C VAL A 39 17.01 21.25 -5.13
N SER A 40 17.57 20.07 -5.41
CA SER A 40 16.85 18.98 -6.07
C SER A 40 15.67 18.50 -5.22
N GLU A 41 15.84 18.36 -3.90
CA GLU A 41 14.74 18.00 -3.01
C GLU A 41 13.62 19.03 -3.03
N LEU A 42 13.96 20.33 -3.03
CA LEU A 42 12.98 21.41 -3.14
C LEU A 42 12.23 21.36 -4.47
N ALA A 43 12.93 21.13 -5.58
CA ALA A 43 12.34 20.97 -6.91
C ALA A 43 11.34 19.79 -6.95
N ILE A 44 11.71 18.63 -6.38
CA ILE A 44 10.81 17.48 -6.27
C ILE A 44 9.59 17.79 -5.40
N ARG A 45 9.76 18.48 -4.27
CA ARG A 45 8.65 18.87 -3.40
C ARG A 45 7.65 19.77 -4.13
N ARG A 46 8.12 20.75 -4.91
CA ARG A 46 7.26 21.65 -5.71
C ARG A 46 6.57 20.90 -6.85
N ALA A 47 7.28 20.07 -7.58
CA ALA A 47 6.71 19.24 -8.64
C ALA A 47 5.59 18.32 -8.10
N THR A 48 5.81 17.72 -6.92
CA THR A 48 4.81 16.87 -6.24
C THR A 48 3.61 17.68 -5.76
N HIS A 49 3.83 18.93 -5.33
CA HIS A 49 2.74 19.83 -4.94
C HIS A 49 1.81 20.13 -6.12
N TYR A 50 2.35 20.52 -7.29
CA TYR A 50 1.53 20.75 -8.49
C TYR A 50 0.79 19.50 -8.96
N LEU A 51 1.44 18.32 -8.88
CA LEU A 51 0.78 17.05 -9.18
C LEU A 51 -0.41 16.80 -8.26
N GLY A 52 -0.26 17.09 -6.97
CA GLY A 52 -1.31 16.97 -5.96
C GLY A 52 -2.50 17.90 -6.21
N GLU A 53 -2.24 19.15 -6.61
CA GLU A 53 -3.30 20.11 -6.97
C GLU A 53 -4.05 19.67 -8.22
N ALA A 54 -3.35 19.30 -9.30
CA ALA A 54 -3.98 18.81 -10.52
C ALA A 54 -4.84 17.55 -10.27
N LEU A 55 -4.37 16.65 -9.39
CA LEU A 55 -5.15 15.48 -9.00
C LEU A 55 -6.40 15.87 -8.20
N ARG A 56 -6.31 16.82 -7.28
CA ARG A 56 -7.48 17.32 -6.52
C ARG A 56 -8.52 17.93 -7.44
N ASP A 57 -8.09 18.79 -8.37
CA ASP A 57 -8.98 19.41 -9.35
C ASP A 57 -9.66 18.37 -10.24
N TYR A 58 -8.92 17.35 -10.68
CA TYR A 58 -9.49 16.24 -11.44
C TYR A 58 -10.54 15.46 -10.62
N LEU A 59 -10.27 15.19 -9.35
CA LEU A 59 -11.21 14.46 -8.48
C LEU A 59 -12.50 15.25 -8.19
N VAL A 60 -12.46 16.58 -8.21
CA VAL A 60 -13.67 17.41 -8.07
C VAL A 60 -14.67 17.17 -9.20
N THR A 61 -14.21 16.72 -10.38
CA THR A 61 -15.11 16.36 -11.49
C THR A 61 -15.93 15.09 -11.24
N GLY A 62 -15.65 14.35 -10.15
CA GLY A 62 -16.34 13.12 -9.79
C GLY A 62 -16.09 11.94 -10.74
N PRO A 63 -14.84 11.69 -11.21
CA PRO A 63 -14.56 10.57 -12.09
C PRO A 63 -14.81 9.25 -11.35
N GLU A 64 -15.32 8.25 -12.06
CA GLU A 64 -15.46 6.91 -11.50
C GLU A 64 -14.06 6.31 -11.28
N ILE A 65 -13.79 5.84 -10.05
CA ILE A 65 -12.48 5.33 -9.66
C ILE A 65 -12.53 3.80 -9.65
N HIS A 66 -11.82 3.20 -10.60
CA HIS A 66 -11.67 1.75 -10.72
C HIS A 66 -10.24 1.32 -10.38
N TYR A 67 -10.10 0.08 -9.90
CA TYR A 67 -8.77 -0.52 -9.79
C TYR A 67 -8.19 -0.80 -11.19
N THR A 68 -6.87 -0.74 -11.29
CA THR A 68 -6.15 -1.18 -12.49
C THR A 68 -6.47 -2.64 -12.79
N ALA A 69 -6.72 -2.96 -14.06
CA ALA A 69 -7.15 -4.30 -14.51
C ALA A 69 -6.25 -5.45 -14.04
N GLU A 70 -4.94 -5.22 -13.89
CA GLU A 70 -3.99 -6.26 -13.42
C GLU A 70 -4.23 -6.71 -11.97
N ASN A 71 -4.86 -5.88 -11.14
CA ASN A 71 -5.09 -6.17 -9.72
C ASN A 71 -6.56 -6.04 -9.33
N SER A 72 -7.49 -5.87 -10.27
CA SER A 72 -8.90 -5.64 -9.99
C SER A 72 -9.50 -6.78 -9.18
N ASP A 73 -9.22 -8.03 -9.57
CA ASP A 73 -9.86 -9.20 -8.97
C ASP A 73 -9.35 -9.43 -7.54
N ILE A 74 -8.05 -9.24 -7.33
CA ILE A 74 -7.42 -9.38 -6.01
C ILE A 74 -7.82 -8.22 -5.09
N LEU A 75 -7.79 -6.97 -5.57
CA LEU A 75 -8.11 -5.79 -4.77
C LEU A 75 -9.61 -5.66 -4.46
N THR A 76 -10.47 -6.16 -5.35
CA THR A 76 -11.91 -6.29 -5.10
C THR A 76 -12.17 -7.40 -4.08
N ALA A 77 -11.51 -8.56 -4.20
CA ALA A 77 -11.68 -9.69 -3.29
C ALA A 77 -11.19 -9.41 -1.85
N ILE A 78 -10.15 -8.60 -1.66
CA ILE A 78 -9.66 -8.22 -0.31
C ILE A 78 -10.52 -7.12 0.36
N GLY A 79 -11.51 -6.57 -0.33
CA GLY A 79 -12.38 -5.51 0.18
C GLY A 79 -11.68 -4.15 0.32
N PHE A 80 -12.45 -3.06 0.17
CA PHE A 80 -11.96 -1.67 0.14
C PHE A 80 -11.39 -1.17 1.49
N ARG A 81 -11.28 -2.01 2.53
CA ARG A 81 -10.64 -1.72 3.83
C ARG A 81 -10.60 -2.99 4.68
N PRO A 82 -9.61 -3.18 5.57
CA PRO A 82 -9.81 -4.10 6.70
C PRO A 82 -11.00 -3.58 7.51
N GLU A 83 -12.06 -4.37 7.57
CA GLU A 83 -13.32 -4.10 8.26
C GLU A 83 -13.07 -3.41 9.63
N LYS A 84 -13.95 -2.49 10.05
CA LYS A 84 -13.87 -1.85 11.38
C LYS A 84 -13.70 -2.88 12.52
N ALA A 85 -14.23 -4.10 12.35
CA ALA A 85 -14.04 -5.22 13.27
C ALA A 85 -12.57 -5.68 13.36
N SER A 86 -11.86 -5.78 12.23
CA SER A 86 -10.44 -6.15 12.20
C SER A 86 -9.55 -5.09 12.86
N ARG A 87 -9.92 -3.80 12.77
CA ARG A 87 -9.22 -2.74 13.50
C ARG A 87 -9.41 -2.83 15.02
N ALA A 88 -10.62 -3.14 15.49
CA ALA A 88 -10.90 -3.29 16.91
C ALA A 88 -10.15 -4.48 17.53
N ASP A 89 -10.06 -5.61 16.81
CA ASP A 89 -9.33 -6.80 17.25
C ASP A 89 -7.80 -6.54 17.32
N ASN A 90 -7.24 -5.87 16.30
CA ASN A 90 -5.83 -5.45 16.29
C ASN A 90 -5.49 -4.28 17.25
N GLN A 91 -6.49 -3.68 17.91
CA GLN A 91 -6.26 -2.65 18.95
C GLN A 91 -5.92 -3.26 20.32
N GLN A 92 -6.16 -4.56 20.53
CA GLN A 92 -5.64 -5.26 21.70
C GLN A 92 -4.12 -5.38 21.58
N LYS A 93 -3.41 -4.38 22.10
CA LYS A 93 -1.96 -4.37 22.22
C LYS A 93 -1.53 -5.41 23.27
N TYR A 94 -1.29 -6.63 22.84
CA TYR A 94 -0.56 -7.59 23.64
C TYR A 94 0.91 -7.17 23.70
N THR A 95 1.46 -7.09 24.91
CA THR A 95 2.91 -6.99 25.10
C THR A 95 3.59 -8.26 24.57
N PRO A 96 4.88 -8.23 24.19
CA PRO A 96 5.59 -9.40 23.67
C PRO A 96 5.46 -10.65 24.56
N ALA A 97 5.44 -10.47 25.89
CA ALA A 97 5.22 -11.55 26.85
C ALA A 97 3.80 -12.15 26.76
N GLN A 98 2.76 -11.33 26.54
CA GLN A 98 1.39 -11.80 26.40
C GLN A 98 1.16 -12.53 25.07
N ASN A 99 1.85 -12.14 24.00
CA ASN A 99 1.82 -12.87 22.72
C ASN A 99 2.36 -14.29 22.85
N HIS A 100 3.44 -14.49 23.63
CA HIS A 100 3.99 -15.83 23.84
C HIS A 100 3.00 -16.71 24.60
N VAL A 101 2.39 -16.19 25.67
CA VAL A 101 1.39 -16.94 26.45
C VAL A 101 0.16 -17.29 25.61
N TYR A 102 -0.33 -16.36 24.79
CA TYR A 102 -1.47 -16.60 23.91
C TYR A 102 -1.17 -17.66 22.85
N ALA A 103 0.02 -17.62 22.23
CA ALA A 103 0.46 -18.62 21.25
C ALA A 103 0.57 -20.03 21.85
N HIS A 104 0.99 -20.15 23.12
CA HIS A 104 1.04 -21.44 23.82
C HIS A 104 -0.35 -21.99 24.17
N GLN A 105 -1.34 -21.13 24.41
CA GLN A 105 -2.72 -21.54 24.71
C GLN A 105 -3.50 -21.98 23.46
N GLN A 106 -3.11 -21.52 22.28
CA GLN A 106 -3.73 -21.93 21.01
C GLN A 106 -3.16 -23.25 20.44
N GLN A 107 -2.17 -23.85 21.07
CA GLN A 107 -1.71 -25.19 20.68
C GLN A 107 -2.69 -26.24 21.22
N PRO A 108 -3.33 -27.06 20.35
CA PRO A 108 -4.17 -28.16 20.82
C PRO A 108 -3.32 -29.15 21.65
N PRO A 109 -3.86 -29.70 22.76
CA PRO A 109 -3.09 -30.61 23.60
C PRO A 109 -2.71 -31.86 22.79
N ALA A 110 -1.41 -32.09 22.63
CA ALA A 110 -0.87 -33.31 22.06
C ALA A 110 -1.03 -34.48 23.05
N ASN A 111 -2.25 -34.98 23.22
CA ASN A 111 -2.48 -36.26 23.86
C ASN A 111 -3.73 -36.93 23.28
N ASN A 112 -3.52 -37.82 22.31
CA ASN A 112 -4.43 -38.90 21.93
C ASN A 112 -3.56 -40.02 21.31
N ARG A 113 -2.91 -40.83 22.16
CA ARG A 113 -2.41 -42.15 21.76
C ARG A 113 -3.63 -43.10 21.68
N PRO A 114 -3.94 -43.72 20.53
CA PRO A 114 -5.03 -44.69 20.48
C PRO A 114 -4.61 -45.97 21.21
N GLU A 115 -5.32 -46.31 22.29
CA GLU A 115 -5.26 -47.65 22.87
C GLU A 115 -5.90 -48.65 21.91
N ILE A 116 -5.19 -49.73 21.62
CA ILE A 116 -5.64 -50.81 20.73
C ILE A 116 -6.54 -51.73 21.57
N PRO A 117 -7.79 -52.03 21.15
CA PRO A 117 -8.63 -52.96 21.89
C PRO A 117 -8.12 -54.41 21.74
N ALA A 118 -8.04 -55.12 22.87
CA ALA A 118 -7.73 -56.54 22.93
C ALA A 118 -8.86 -57.38 22.31
N ILE A 119 -8.49 -58.44 21.58
CA ILE A 119 -9.37 -59.56 21.20
C ILE A 119 -9.22 -60.65 22.25
#